data_AF-A0A838HDH2-F1
#
_entry.id   AF-A0A838HDH2-F1
#
_cell.length_a   1.000
_cell.length_b   1.000
_cell.length_c   1.000
_cell.angle_alpha   90.00
_cell.angle_beta   90.00
_cell.angle_gamma   90.00
#
_symmetry.space_group_name_H-M   'P 1'
#
loop_
_entity.id
_entity.type
_entity.pdbx_description
1 polymer ?
#
loop_
_entity_poly.entity_id
_entity_poly.type
_entity_poly.pdbx_seq_one_letter_code
_entity_poly.pdbx_strand_id
1 'polypeptide(L)'
;EVTVARGNLVEAHHGLVVSGPADQTLTAVEPDWADRIAPGDRLEDEVVGYLLTGATDNTLARRADGQPYRLNVNVTLPSGGVVPADVVPTHLGSPPGTLSVTVDEEPWRRPLLRFKTGGQGQQPPAGSIVDAIYEVGGGLRANVPANTLTRLERNTAPTGQPPLWTVIGGAVVRNPEAAVGGADPEPLDRVRLRAPQAFISTSERAVLPADHAAAARRLHGIDRASATREWTGAWPLIYTVVDATGDDPAADLQAGHVRLDRIRMIGQESAVDLGQAIGLLIGLEVCLTPGTEAEAVRRQILARLRPGTDEAPGLFHPDNMRLGGTIYTSAVVAAAAAISGVDAVEVVAARRLAEAETAFHRVLTFAANEIPVLDDDVARPERGRLDITLRGGR
;
A
#
# COMPACT_ATOMS: atom_id res chain seq x y z
N GLU A 1 -13.76 9.01 -28.95
CA GLU A 1 -13.28 8.67 -30.31
C GLU A 1 -13.14 7.16 -30.39
N VAL A 2 -13.74 6.51 -31.39
CA VAL A 2 -13.62 5.06 -31.58
C VAL A 2 -12.43 4.82 -32.51
N THR A 3 -11.30 4.37 -31.96
CA THR A 3 -10.11 4.05 -32.74
C THR A 3 -10.27 2.66 -33.35
N VAL A 4 -10.51 2.59 -34.67
CA VAL A 4 -10.62 1.32 -35.39
C VAL A 4 -9.23 0.85 -35.84
N ALA A 5 -8.68 -0.16 -35.16
CA ALA A 5 -7.47 -0.85 -35.60
C ALA A 5 -7.84 -1.99 -36.56
N ARG A 6 -7.32 -1.96 -37.79
CA ARG A 6 -7.43 -3.06 -38.77
C ARG A 6 -6.11 -3.83 -38.79
N GLY A 7 -5.93 -4.79 -37.90
CA GLY A 7 -4.71 -5.62 -37.82
C GLY A 7 -4.55 -6.35 -36.50
N ASN A 8 -3.45 -7.11 -36.37
CA ASN A 8 -3.04 -7.72 -35.10
C ASN A 8 -2.47 -6.64 -34.17
N LEU A 9 -3.11 -6.41 -33.02
CA LEU A 9 -2.58 -5.56 -31.97
C LEU A 9 -1.58 -6.36 -31.13
N VAL A 10 -0.43 -5.75 -30.84
CA VAL A 10 0.59 -6.32 -29.95
C VAL A 10 0.92 -5.27 -28.90
N GLU A 11 1.02 -5.70 -27.65
CA GLU A 11 1.47 -4.85 -26.56
C GLU A 11 2.94 -4.45 -26.78
N ALA A 12 3.23 -3.15 -26.67
CA ALA A 12 4.58 -2.61 -26.79
C ALA A 12 4.94 -1.85 -25.51
N HIS A 13 6.16 -2.03 -25.04
CA HIS A 13 6.75 -1.31 -23.92
C HIS A 13 8.05 -0.66 -24.37
N HIS A 14 8.42 0.43 -23.70
CA HIS A 14 9.70 1.07 -23.92
C HIS A 14 10.75 0.45 -22.99
N GLY A 15 11.54 -0.45 -23.54
CA GLY A 15 12.66 -1.07 -22.86
C GLY A 15 13.45 -1.96 -23.80
N LEU A 16 14.73 -2.12 -23.51
CA LEU A 16 15.59 -3.06 -24.20
C LEU A 16 15.67 -4.32 -23.33
N VAL A 17 15.19 -5.44 -23.87
CA VAL A 17 15.40 -6.74 -23.23
C VAL A 17 16.88 -7.09 -23.37
N VAL A 18 17.55 -7.23 -22.22
CA VAL A 18 18.89 -7.77 -22.12
C VAL A 18 18.76 -9.26 -21.87
N SER A 19 19.26 -10.03 -22.82
CA SER A 19 19.35 -11.48 -22.75
C SER A 19 20.63 -11.94 -23.46
N GLY A 20 21.14 -13.10 -23.06
CA GLY A 20 22.44 -13.57 -23.51
C GLY A 20 23.03 -14.54 -22.50
N PRO A 21 24.26 -15.03 -22.72
CA PRO A 21 24.93 -15.92 -21.78
C PRO A 21 25.32 -15.14 -20.51
N ALA A 22 25.41 -15.85 -19.38
CA ALA A 22 25.76 -15.29 -18.07
C ALA A 22 26.95 -14.32 -18.09
N ASP A 23 28.04 -14.68 -18.78
CA ASP A 23 29.28 -13.91 -18.83
C ASP A 23 29.18 -12.55 -19.53
N GLN A 24 28.11 -12.34 -20.31
CA GLN A 24 27.86 -11.09 -21.03
C GLN A 24 26.76 -10.25 -20.38
N THR A 25 25.84 -10.89 -19.65
CA THR A 25 24.68 -10.24 -19.02
C THR A 25 24.87 -9.97 -17.53
N LEU A 26 25.79 -10.70 -16.92
CA LEU A 26 26.11 -10.65 -15.50
C LEU A 26 27.62 -10.60 -15.26
N THR A 27 28.03 -10.02 -14.14
CA THR A 27 29.40 -10.15 -13.63
C THR A 27 29.34 -10.48 -12.16
N ALA A 28 29.92 -11.62 -11.78
CA ALA A 28 30.08 -12.00 -10.39
C ALA A 28 30.90 -10.93 -9.66
N VAL A 29 30.41 -10.52 -8.50
CA VAL A 29 31.07 -9.53 -7.65
C VAL A 29 31.79 -10.26 -6.53
N GLU A 30 33.08 -9.93 -6.41
CA GLU A 30 33.87 -10.34 -5.25
C GLU A 30 33.49 -9.49 -4.02
N PRO A 31 33.53 -10.08 -2.82
CA PRO A 31 33.19 -9.38 -1.58
C PRO A 31 34.07 -8.15 -1.36
N ASP A 32 33.47 -7.05 -0.89
CA ASP A 32 34.22 -5.88 -0.41
C ASP A 32 34.16 -5.76 1.13
N TRP A 33 34.95 -4.84 1.71
CA TRP A 33 35.00 -4.56 3.14
C TRP A 33 33.62 -4.25 3.75
N ALA A 34 32.70 -3.69 2.96
CA ALA A 34 31.33 -3.37 3.38
C ALA A 34 30.42 -4.60 3.51
N ASP A 35 30.75 -5.72 2.88
CA ASP A 35 30.00 -6.99 3.00
C ASP A 35 30.41 -7.81 4.23
N ARG A 36 31.34 -7.31 5.05
CA ARG A 36 31.76 -7.95 6.31
C ARG A 36 30.74 -7.65 7.42
N ILE A 37 29.90 -8.64 7.74
CA ILE A 37 28.85 -8.49 8.75
C ILE A 37 29.39 -8.74 10.18
N ALA A 38 30.42 -9.57 10.34
CA ALA A 38 31.08 -9.81 11.63
C ALA A 38 32.62 -9.86 11.58
N PRO A 39 33.33 -9.46 12.65
CA PRO A 39 34.76 -9.70 12.78
C PRO A 39 35.05 -11.21 12.82
N GLY A 40 35.63 -11.76 11.75
CA GLY A 40 35.97 -13.18 11.64
C GLY A 40 35.33 -13.92 10.47
N ASP A 41 34.38 -13.30 9.74
CA ASP A 41 33.89 -13.86 8.48
C ASP A 41 35.06 -13.95 7.48
N ARG A 42 35.40 -15.18 7.07
CA ARG A 42 36.31 -15.44 5.94
C ARG A 42 35.48 -15.41 4.67
N LEU A 43 35.57 -14.30 3.93
CA LEU A 43 34.97 -14.14 2.60
C LEU A 43 35.90 -14.68 1.49
N GLU A 44 36.70 -15.70 1.80
CA GLU A 44 37.57 -16.32 0.80
C GLU A 44 36.68 -17.20 -0.09
N ASP A 45 36.53 -16.79 -1.37
CA ASP A 45 35.88 -17.47 -2.50
C ASP A 45 34.33 -17.41 -2.65
N GLU A 46 33.60 -16.52 -1.96
CA GLU A 46 32.13 -16.43 -2.09
C GLU A 46 31.70 -15.26 -2.99
N VAL A 47 31.06 -15.55 -4.14
CA VAL A 47 30.41 -14.54 -4.99
C VAL A 47 29.29 -13.87 -4.19
N VAL A 48 29.43 -12.58 -3.84
CA VAL A 48 28.44 -11.88 -3.00
C VAL A 48 27.21 -11.40 -3.77
N GLY A 49 27.29 -11.41 -5.11
CA GLY A 49 26.18 -11.06 -5.98
C GLY A 49 26.59 -11.01 -7.46
N TYR A 50 25.65 -10.64 -8.32
CA TYR A 50 25.83 -10.59 -9.77
C TYR A 50 25.37 -9.24 -10.32
N LEU A 51 26.31 -8.43 -10.84
CA LEU A 51 25.98 -7.13 -11.45
C LEU A 51 25.30 -7.34 -12.79
N LEU A 52 24.19 -6.64 -13.03
CA LEU A 52 23.51 -6.58 -14.31
C LEU A 52 24.29 -5.70 -15.29
N THR A 53 25.20 -6.28 -16.07
CA THR A 53 26.18 -5.53 -16.89
C THR A 53 25.56 -4.69 -17.99
N GLY A 54 24.42 -5.13 -18.54
CA GLY A 54 23.67 -4.46 -19.60
C GLY A 54 22.84 -3.26 -19.13
N ALA A 55 22.72 -3.03 -17.82
CA ALA A 55 22.06 -1.86 -17.25
C ALA A 55 23.00 -0.65 -17.20
N THR A 56 23.42 -0.15 -18.37
CA THR A 56 24.45 0.91 -18.50
C THR A 56 24.06 2.26 -17.87
N ASP A 57 22.76 2.54 -17.78
CA ASP A 57 22.23 3.75 -17.13
C ASP A 57 22.03 3.56 -15.61
N ASN A 58 22.56 2.47 -15.04
CA ASN A 58 22.41 2.07 -13.64
C ASN A 58 20.97 1.78 -13.18
N THR A 59 20.03 1.54 -14.10
CA THR A 59 18.61 1.35 -13.76
C THR A 59 17.98 0.16 -14.48
N LEU A 60 17.10 -0.56 -13.81
CA LEU A 60 16.15 -1.48 -14.43
C LEU A 60 14.83 -0.79 -14.79
N ALA A 61 14.16 -1.30 -15.81
CA ALA A 61 12.75 -1.01 -16.02
C ALA A 61 11.95 -1.58 -14.84
N ARG A 62 11.00 -0.81 -14.30
CA ARG A 62 10.19 -1.21 -13.15
C ARG A 62 8.70 -1.06 -13.45
N ARG A 63 7.92 -1.91 -12.79
CA ARG A 63 6.46 -1.81 -12.72
C ARG A 63 6.06 -0.68 -11.76
N ALA A 64 4.79 -0.30 -11.80
CA ALA A 64 4.24 0.71 -10.89
C ALA A 64 4.31 0.31 -9.39
N ASP A 65 4.37 -0.99 -9.10
CA ASP A 65 4.57 -1.53 -7.74
C ASP A 65 6.04 -1.50 -7.27
N GLY A 66 6.93 -0.96 -8.11
CA GLY A 66 8.36 -0.89 -7.85
C GLY A 66 9.12 -2.18 -8.14
N GLN A 67 8.49 -3.28 -8.54
CA GLN A 67 9.20 -4.51 -8.89
C GLN A 67 9.92 -4.40 -10.24
N PRO A 68 11.07 -5.07 -10.44
CA PRO A 68 11.70 -5.14 -11.76
C PRO A 68 10.74 -5.69 -12.82
N TYR A 69 10.66 -5.02 -13.97
CA TYR A 69 9.86 -5.49 -15.09
C TYR A 69 10.61 -6.59 -15.84
N ARG A 70 9.98 -7.77 -15.97
CA ARG A 70 10.50 -8.94 -16.72
C ARG A 70 11.89 -9.42 -16.29
N LEU A 71 12.24 -9.30 -15.01
CA LEU A 71 13.42 -9.95 -14.44
C LEU A 71 13.14 -11.44 -14.20
N ASN A 72 13.82 -12.31 -14.94
CA ASN A 72 13.83 -13.75 -14.72
C ASN A 72 15.25 -14.18 -14.44
N VAL A 73 15.48 -14.88 -13.33
CA VAL A 73 16.80 -15.37 -12.93
C VAL A 73 16.75 -16.88 -12.83
N ASN A 74 17.65 -17.55 -13.52
CA ASN A 74 17.80 -19.00 -13.49
C ASN A 74 19.19 -19.36 -12.97
N VAL A 75 19.25 -20.41 -12.17
CA VAL A 75 20.49 -20.96 -11.63
C VAL A 75 20.66 -22.37 -12.17
N THR A 76 21.67 -22.57 -13.00
CA THR A 76 22.12 -23.89 -13.43
C THR A 76 23.07 -24.45 -12.39
N LEU A 77 22.63 -25.49 -11.67
CA LEU A 77 23.40 -26.16 -10.63
C LEU A 77 24.58 -26.95 -11.22
N PRO A 78 25.62 -27.30 -10.44
CA PRO A 78 26.73 -28.14 -10.91
C PRO A 78 26.30 -29.52 -11.44
N SER A 79 25.12 -29.99 -11.02
CA SER A 79 24.49 -31.22 -11.52
C SER A 79 23.90 -31.08 -12.94
N GLY A 80 23.85 -29.87 -13.50
CA GLY A 80 23.20 -29.53 -14.76
C GLY A 80 21.71 -29.22 -14.64
N GLY A 81 21.11 -29.35 -13.46
CA GLY A 81 19.72 -28.99 -13.22
C GLY A 81 19.52 -27.47 -13.19
N VAL A 82 18.47 -26.97 -13.85
CA VAL A 82 18.13 -25.54 -13.87
C VAL A 82 17.01 -25.27 -12.87
N VAL A 83 17.25 -24.33 -11.96
CA VAL A 83 16.30 -23.92 -10.91
C VAL A 83 16.00 -22.42 -11.07
N PRO A 84 14.73 -22.00 -11.20
CA PRO A 84 14.39 -20.58 -11.21
C PRO A 84 14.58 -19.98 -9.82
N ALA A 85 15.02 -18.73 -9.77
CA ALA A 85 15.12 -17.97 -8.53
C ALA A 85 13.93 -17.00 -8.40
N ASP A 86 13.26 -17.03 -7.26
CA ASP A 86 12.14 -16.15 -6.96
C ASP A 86 12.64 -14.73 -6.70
N VAL A 87 12.20 -13.77 -7.53
CA VAL A 87 12.51 -12.36 -7.32
C VAL A 87 11.69 -11.84 -6.15
N VAL A 88 12.36 -11.50 -5.05
CA VAL A 88 11.72 -11.01 -3.83
C VAL A 88 12.20 -9.59 -3.50
N PRO A 89 11.31 -8.70 -3.01
CA PRO A 89 11.71 -7.37 -2.58
C PRO A 89 12.67 -7.39 -1.38
N THR A 90 12.58 -8.41 -0.51
CA THR A 90 13.55 -8.66 0.56
C THR A 90 13.65 -10.16 0.82
N HIS A 91 14.81 -10.65 1.28
CA HIS A 91 14.99 -12.05 1.66
C HIS A 91 14.18 -12.49 2.90
N LEU A 92 13.54 -11.56 3.63
CA LEU A 92 12.59 -11.92 4.69
C LEU A 92 11.33 -12.57 4.14
N GLY A 93 10.99 -12.31 2.86
CA GLY A 93 9.86 -12.93 2.16
C GLY A 93 10.23 -14.16 1.34
N SER A 94 11.46 -14.67 1.46
CA SER A 94 11.92 -15.84 0.72
C SER A 94 11.10 -17.08 1.07
N PRO A 95 10.50 -17.78 0.10
CA PRO A 95 9.82 -19.04 0.34
C PRO A 95 10.80 -20.11 0.85
N PRO A 96 10.36 -21.02 1.72
CA PRO A 96 11.22 -22.11 2.19
C PRO A 96 11.57 -23.06 1.04
N GLY A 97 12.86 -23.38 0.92
CA GLY A 97 13.35 -24.38 -0.04
C GLY A 97 13.47 -23.90 -1.49
N THR A 98 13.24 -22.60 -1.76
CA THR A 98 13.51 -22.00 -3.08
C THR A 98 14.74 -21.10 -3.02
N LEU A 99 15.43 -20.98 -4.15
CA LEU A 99 16.40 -19.91 -4.32
C LEU A 99 15.62 -18.62 -4.53
N SER A 100 15.93 -17.59 -3.75
CA SER A 100 15.37 -16.26 -3.97
C SER A 100 16.48 -15.27 -4.28
N VAL A 101 16.14 -14.24 -5.04
CA VAL A 101 17.04 -13.17 -5.43
C VAL A 101 16.39 -11.82 -5.17
N THR A 102 17.16 -10.87 -4.65
CA THR A 102 16.77 -9.47 -4.54
C THR A 102 17.63 -8.60 -5.45
N VAL A 103 17.15 -7.40 -5.76
CA VAL A 103 17.87 -6.44 -6.61
C VAL A 103 18.27 -5.25 -5.75
N ASP A 104 19.56 -5.12 -5.49
CA ASP A 104 20.14 -3.93 -4.89
C ASP A 104 20.43 -2.92 -5.98
N GLU A 105 19.91 -1.70 -5.85
CA GLU A 105 20.17 -0.60 -6.79
C GLU A 105 20.85 0.56 -6.08
N GLU A 106 21.87 1.11 -6.72
CA GLU A 106 22.58 2.29 -6.26
C GLU A 106 22.70 3.29 -7.42
N PRO A 107 22.57 4.61 -7.18
CA PRO A 107 22.62 5.60 -8.26
C PRO A 107 23.92 5.60 -9.08
N TRP A 108 25.03 5.22 -8.44
CA TRP A 108 26.37 5.25 -9.03
C TRP A 108 26.86 3.87 -9.49
N ARG A 109 26.06 2.81 -9.34
CA ARG A 109 26.46 1.45 -9.72
C ARG A 109 25.31 0.73 -10.42
N ARG A 110 25.65 -0.17 -11.33
CA ARG A 110 24.67 -1.05 -11.95
C ARG A 110 23.92 -1.88 -10.90
N PRO A 111 22.64 -2.21 -11.13
CA PRO A 111 21.87 -3.08 -10.26
C PRO A 111 22.59 -4.41 -10.00
N LEU A 112 22.49 -4.88 -8.76
CA LEU A 112 23.15 -6.08 -8.26
C LEU A 112 22.10 -7.11 -7.83
N LEU A 113 22.19 -8.31 -8.38
CA LEU A 113 21.43 -9.46 -7.90
C LEU A 113 22.09 -10.05 -6.65
N ARG A 114 21.36 -10.11 -5.55
CA ARG A 114 21.83 -10.71 -4.29
C ARG A 114 20.95 -11.90 -3.92
N PHE A 115 21.57 -13.03 -3.58
CA PHE A 115 20.87 -14.28 -3.23
C PHE A 115 20.75 -14.49 -1.71
N LYS A 116 21.54 -13.76 -0.94
CA LYS A 116 21.61 -13.88 0.52
C LYS A 116 21.97 -12.53 1.15
N THR A 117 21.30 -12.19 2.25
CA THR A 117 21.63 -11.02 3.09
C THR A 117 21.71 -11.46 4.55
N GLY A 118 22.90 -11.41 5.14
CA GLY A 118 23.13 -11.96 6.47
C GLY A 118 22.77 -13.45 6.53
N GLY A 119 21.90 -13.82 7.47
CA GLY A 119 21.40 -15.20 7.60
C GLY A 119 20.19 -15.55 6.72
N GLN A 120 19.68 -14.62 5.91
CA GLN A 120 18.46 -14.80 5.10
C GLN A 120 18.78 -15.03 3.63
N GLY A 121 17.99 -15.85 2.95
CA GLY A 121 18.25 -16.28 1.57
C GLY A 121 19.27 -17.43 1.50
N GLN A 122 19.55 -17.88 0.28
CA GLN A 122 20.42 -19.03 0.03
C GLN A 122 21.32 -18.76 -1.16
N GLN A 123 22.63 -18.84 -0.93
CA GLN A 123 23.62 -18.70 -1.99
C GLN A 123 23.55 -19.92 -2.94
N PRO A 124 23.60 -19.71 -4.26
CA PRO A 124 23.80 -20.81 -5.21
C PRO A 124 25.03 -21.64 -4.84
N PRO A 125 24.97 -22.98 -4.95
CA PRO A 125 26.13 -23.84 -4.71
C PRO A 125 27.33 -23.42 -5.56
N ALA A 126 28.55 -23.57 -5.03
CA ALA A 126 29.78 -23.27 -5.75
C ALA A 126 29.83 -24.03 -7.11
N GLY A 127 30.23 -23.33 -8.17
CA GLY A 127 30.22 -23.85 -9.54
C GLY A 127 28.86 -23.77 -10.26
N SER A 128 27.83 -23.20 -9.64
CA SER A 128 26.58 -22.87 -10.35
C SER A 128 26.78 -21.75 -11.35
N ILE A 129 26.01 -21.75 -12.43
CA ILE A 129 25.95 -20.67 -13.42
C ILE A 129 24.63 -19.93 -13.21
N VAL A 130 24.70 -18.61 -13.05
CA VAL A 130 23.50 -17.75 -12.92
C VAL A 130 23.28 -17.04 -14.24
N ASP A 131 22.08 -17.14 -14.78
CA ASP A 131 21.63 -16.43 -15.98
C ASP A 131 20.45 -15.52 -15.62
N ALA A 132 20.39 -14.34 -16.23
CA ALA A 132 19.28 -13.42 -16.06
C ALA A 132 18.78 -12.86 -17.40
N ILE A 133 17.47 -12.80 -17.55
CA ILE A 133 16.80 -11.99 -18.57
C ILE A 133 16.17 -10.82 -17.83
N TYR A 134 16.47 -9.60 -18.26
CA TYR A 134 15.94 -8.39 -17.63
C TYR A 134 15.73 -7.29 -18.65
N GLU A 135 15.02 -6.25 -18.27
CA GLU A 135 14.73 -5.12 -19.14
C GLU A 135 15.33 -3.84 -18.58
N VAL A 136 15.97 -3.08 -19.47
CA VAL A 136 16.57 -1.78 -19.15
C VAL A 136 15.88 -0.68 -19.95
N GLY A 137 15.90 0.54 -19.41
CA GLY A 137 15.23 1.69 -20.01
C GLY A 137 13.90 2.00 -19.33
N GLY A 138 13.06 2.75 -20.04
CA GLY A 138 11.90 3.43 -19.47
C GLY A 138 12.15 4.93 -19.35
N GLY A 139 11.59 5.54 -18.30
CA GLY A 139 11.69 6.97 -18.07
C GLY A 139 10.62 7.79 -18.79
N LEU A 140 10.68 9.12 -18.64
CA LEU A 140 9.75 10.03 -19.29
C LEU A 140 9.84 9.96 -20.84
N ARG A 141 11.01 9.60 -21.37
CA ARG A 141 11.25 9.40 -22.81
C ARG A 141 10.42 8.27 -23.44
N ALA A 142 9.90 7.36 -22.63
CA ALA A 142 9.02 6.28 -23.07
C ALA A 142 7.63 6.78 -23.51
N ASN A 143 7.23 7.96 -23.04
CA ASN A 143 5.91 8.51 -23.32
C ASN A 143 5.92 9.16 -24.71
N VAL A 144 5.24 8.53 -25.66
CA VAL A 144 5.15 9.02 -27.05
C VAL A 144 3.69 9.17 -27.48
N PRO A 145 3.33 10.22 -28.24
CA PRO A 145 1.97 10.37 -28.76
C PRO A 145 1.54 9.21 -29.65
N ALA A 146 0.24 9.07 -29.85
CA ALA A 146 -0.32 8.16 -30.85
C ALA A 146 0.28 8.45 -32.23
N ASN A 147 0.47 7.39 -33.02
CA ASN A 147 0.99 7.38 -34.39
C ASN A 147 2.45 7.88 -34.54
N THR A 148 3.25 7.79 -33.49
CA THR A 148 4.68 8.15 -33.50
C THR A 148 5.59 6.97 -33.84
N LEU A 149 5.25 5.76 -33.38
CA LEU A 149 6.04 4.55 -33.59
C LEU A 149 5.77 3.95 -34.98
N THR A 150 6.67 4.20 -35.94
CA THR A 150 6.46 3.83 -37.35
C THR A 150 7.39 2.73 -37.88
N ARG A 151 8.33 2.26 -37.06
CA ARG A 151 9.35 1.27 -37.43
C ARG A 151 9.22 0.01 -36.57
N LEU A 152 9.30 -1.15 -37.22
CA LEU A 152 9.36 -2.45 -36.56
C LEU A 152 10.71 -3.10 -36.86
N GLU A 153 11.39 -3.53 -35.80
CA GLU A 153 12.68 -4.21 -35.88
C GLU A 153 12.60 -5.56 -35.19
N ARG A 154 13.38 -6.53 -35.67
CA ARG A 154 13.50 -7.86 -35.10
C ARG A 154 14.95 -8.09 -34.70
N ASN A 155 15.17 -8.65 -33.51
CA ASN A 155 16.47 -9.20 -33.16
C ASN A 155 16.71 -10.48 -33.98
N THR A 156 17.75 -10.45 -34.81
CA THR A 156 18.18 -11.59 -35.65
C THR A 156 19.45 -12.25 -35.13
N ALA A 157 19.95 -11.85 -33.96
CA ALA A 157 21.09 -12.50 -33.34
C ALA A 157 20.72 -13.92 -32.87
N PRO A 158 21.65 -14.90 -32.99
CA PRO A 158 21.50 -16.19 -32.33
C PRO A 158 21.29 -16.04 -30.83
N THR A 159 20.55 -16.97 -30.22
CA THR A 159 20.39 -17.04 -28.76
C THR A 159 21.78 -17.06 -28.10
N GLY A 160 22.03 -16.14 -27.17
CA GLY A 160 23.33 -16.02 -26.51
C GLY A 160 24.32 -15.07 -27.20
N GLN A 161 23.89 -14.27 -28.18
CA GLN A 161 24.72 -13.21 -28.77
C GLN A 161 24.07 -11.82 -28.59
N PRO A 162 24.86 -10.73 -28.63
CA PRO A 162 24.34 -9.37 -28.53
C PRO A 162 23.24 -9.12 -29.57
N PRO A 163 22.17 -8.40 -29.21
CA PRO A 163 21.02 -8.22 -30.09
C PRO A 163 21.42 -7.49 -31.37
N LEU A 164 21.01 -8.06 -32.51
CA LEU A 164 21.20 -7.47 -33.83
C LEU A 164 19.84 -7.09 -34.39
N TRP A 165 19.47 -5.82 -34.26
CA TRP A 165 18.19 -5.30 -34.69
C TRP A 165 18.16 -5.04 -36.19
N THR A 166 17.28 -5.74 -36.90
CA THR A 166 17.07 -5.58 -38.34
C THR A 166 15.64 -5.10 -38.61
N VAL A 167 15.50 -4.08 -39.45
CA VAL A 167 14.18 -3.57 -39.86
C VAL A 167 13.40 -4.65 -40.62
N ILE A 168 12.15 -4.88 -40.20
CA ILE A 168 11.25 -5.79 -40.91
C ILE A 168 10.65 -5.03 -42.11
N GLY A 169 11.16 -5.33 -43.31
CA GLY A 169 10.64 -4.77 -44.56
C GLY A 169 9.21 -5.24 -44.87
N GLY A 170 8.38 -4.34 -45.42
CA GLY A 170 7.01 -4.65 -45.88
C GLY A 170 5.91 -4.57 -44.81
N ALA A 171 6.26 -4.35 -43.54
CA ALA A 171 5.28 -4.11 -42.47
C ALA A 171 5.04 -2.61 -42.28
N VAL A 172 3.77 -2.19 -42.28
CA VAL A 172 3.35 -0.85 -41.85
C VAL A 172 2.89 -0.95 -40.41
N VAL A 173 3.60 -0.29 -39.50
CA VAL A 173 3.26 -0.27 -38.07
C VAL A 173 2.96 1.15 -37.61
N ARG A 174 2.06 1.24 -36.63
CA ARG A 174 1.74 2.47 -35.89
C ARG A 174 1.30 2.10 -34.48
N ASN A 175 1.56 2.96 -33.51
CA ASN A 175 0.89 2.88 -32.20
C ASN A 175 -0.44 3.65 -32.27
N PRO A 176 -1.61 2.99 -32.29
CA PRO A 176 -2.88 3.70 -32.36
C PRO A 176 -3.17 4.55 -31.12
N GLU A 177 -2.61 4.17 -29.97
CA GLU A 177 -2.71 4.87 -28.71
C GLU A 177 -1.36 5.47 -28.30
N ALA A 178 -1.40 6.52 -27.48
CA ALA A 178 -0.19 7.08 -26.90
C ALA A 178 0.44 6.07 -25.93
N ALA A 179 1.77 5.95 -25.96
CA ALA A 179 2.48 5.26 -24.91
C ALA A 179 2.55 6.18 -23.69
N VAL A 180 2.15 5.66 -22.53
CA VAL A 180 2.06 6.40 -21.26
C VAL A 180 2.61 5.54 -20.12
N GLY A 181 2.82 6.14 -18.94
CA GLY A 181 3.25 5.44 -17.73
C GLY A 181 4.76 5.41 -17.51
N GLY A 182 5.57 5.93 -18.44
CA GLY A 182 7.00 6.12 -18.24
C GLY A 182 7.28 7.23 -17.24
N ALA A 183 8.11 6.96 -16.24
CA ALA A 183 8.58 7.95 -15.25
C ALA A 183 10.06 7.74 -14.97
N ASP A 184 10.81 8.83 -14.82
CA ASP A 184 12.21 8.77 -14.43
C ASP A 184 12.35 8.38 -12.95
N PRO A 185 13.46 7.75 -12.54
CA PRO A 185 13.74 7.46 -11.13
C PRO A 185 13.68 8.73 -10.27
N GLU A 186 13.23 8.59 -9.02
CA GLU A 186 13.17 9.72 -8.10
C GLU A 186 14.58 10.21 -7.71
N PRO A 187 14.88 11.52 -7.79
CA PRO A 187 16.18 12.05 -7.39
C PRO A 187 16.49 11.78 -5.91
N LEU A 188 17.75 11.47 -5.58
CA LEU A 188 18.17 11.12 -4.22
C LEU A 188 17.81 12.14 -3.15
N ASP A 189 17.85 13.45 -3.45
CA ASP A 189 17.49 14.47 -2.48
C ASP A 189 16.00 14.42 -2.09
N ARG A 190 15.13 14.04 -3.03
CA ARG A 190 13.72 13.75 -2.74
C ARG A 190 13.56 12.44 -1.98
N VAL A 191 14.29 11.39 -2.35
CA VAL A 191 14.29 10.11 -1.64
C VAL A 191 14.72 10.30 -0.17
N ARG A 192 15.77 11.09 0.09
CA ARG A 192 16.22 11.42 1.46
C ARG A 192 15.15 12.11 2.30
N LEU A 193 14.34 12.97 1.69
CA LEU A 193 13.23 13.65 2.37
C LEU A 193 12.04 12.71 2.62
N ARG A 194 11.69 11.88 1.63
CA ARG A 194 10.47 11.06 1.61
C ARG A 194 10.63 9.69 2.26
N ALA A 195 11.77 9.02 2.08
CA ALA A 195 11.96 7.65 2.55
C ALA A 195 11.75 7.52 4.07
N PRO A 196 12.29 8.40 4.95
CA PRO A 196 12.01 8.31 6.38
C PRO A 196 10.51 8.46 6.69
N GLN A 197 9.84 9.40 6.01
CA GLN A 197 8.40 9.62 6.19
C GLN A 197 7.59 8.41 5.75
N ALA A 198 7.97 7.74 4.66
CA ALA A 198 7.32 6.52 4.19
C ALA A 198 7.38 5.38 5.22
N PHE A 199 8.54 5.19 5.87
CA PHE A 199 8.67 4.19 6.95
C PHE A 199 7.89 4.57 8.21
N ILE A 200 7.75 5.87 8.51
CA ILE A 200 6.95 6.36 9.64
C ILE A 200 5.46 6.22 9.35
N SER A 201 5.00 6.57 8.16
CA SER A 201 3.58 6.56 7.78
C SER A 201 3.04 5.15 7.56
N THR A 202 3.90 4.25 7.07
CA THR A 202 3.48 2.91 6.65
C THR A 202 4.36 1.85 7.31
N SER A 203 3.97 1.48 8.52
CA SER A 203 4.59 0.35 9.22
C SER A 203 4.18 -0.96 8.56
N GLU A 204 5.18 -1.76 8.15
CA GLU A 204 5.02 -3.15 7.71
C GLU A 204 4.96 -4.13 8.90
N ARG A 205 4.64 -3.63 10.09
CA ARG A 205 4.45 -4.38 11.34
C ARG A 205 3.30 -3.75 12.13
N ALA A 206 2.46 -4.58 12.73
CA ALA A 206 1.40 -4.15 13.62
C ALA A 206 1.61 -4.74 15.02
N VAL A 207 1.65 -3.87 16.03
CA VAL A 207 1.95 -4.22 17.42
C VAL A 207 0.75 -3.93 18.32
N LEU A 208 0.19 -2.73 18.17
CA LEU A 208 -0.99 -2.29 18.89
C LEU A 208 -2.27 -2.61 18.09
N PRO A 209 -3.42 -2.80 18.74
CA PRO A 209 -4.69 -2.95 18.02
C PRO A 209 -4.96 -1.80 17.03
N ALA A 210 -4.60 -0.57 17.38
CA ALA A 210 -4.71 0.58 16.49
C ALA A 210 -3.90 0.41 15.19
N ASP A 211 -2.75 -0.27 15.22
CA ASP A 211 -1.93 -0.52 14.04
C ASP A 211 -2.64 -1.48 13.07
N HIS A 212 -3.34 -2.50 13.60
CA HIS A 212 -4.14 -3.43 12.80
C HIS A 212 -5.33 -2.73 12.15
N ALA A 213 -6.05 -1.89 12.90
CA ALA A 213 -7.14 -1.07 12.38
C ALA A 213 -6.64 -0.12 11.27
N ALA A 214 -5.55 0.60 11.50
CA ALA A 214 -4.95 1.50 10.52
C ALA A 214 -4.47 0.75 9.27
N ALA A 215 -3.91 -0.46 9.42
CA ALA A 215 -3.51 -1.28 8.29
C ALA A 215 -4.70 -1.80 7.47
N ALA A 216 -5.80 -2.16 8.13
CA ALA A 216 -7.03 -2.59 7.45
C ALA A 216 -7.66 -1.46 6.63
N ARG A 217 -7.75 -0.22 7.16
CA ARG A 217 -8.31 0.93 6.44
C ARG A 217 -7.53 1.36 5.20
N ARG A 218 -6.28 0.92 5.04
CA ARG A 218 -5.49 1.15 3.81
C ARG A 218 -5.87 0.21 2.67
N LEU A 219 -6.67 -0.82 2.94
CA LEU A 219 -7.15 -1.73 1.92
C LEU A 219 -8.32 -1.10 1.17
N HIS A 220 -8.39 -1.40 -0.13
CA HIS A 220 -9.54 -1.04 -0.93
C HIS A 220 -10.81 -1.67 -0.34
N GLY A 221 -11.94 -0.96 -0.41
CA GLY A 221 -13.24 -1.48 0.03
C GLY A 221 -13.45 -1.46 1.55
N ILE A 222 -12.54 -0.88 2.34
CA ILE A 222 -12.69 -0.76 3.80
C ILE A 222 -12.77 0.71 4.20
N ASP A 223 -13.96 1.18 4.60
CA ASP A 223 -14.16 2.57 5.06
C ASP A 223 -13.64 2.76 6.48
N ARG A 224 -13.92 1.80 7.37
CA ARG A 224 -13.55 1.85 8.79
C ARG A 224 -13.02 0.52 9.26
N ALA A 225 -12.15 0.59 10.24
CA ALA A 225 -11.76 -0.58 11.01
C ALA A 225 -11.49 -0.18 12.44
N SER A 226 -11.76 -1.08 13.36
CA SER A 226 -11.30 -1.01 14.73
C SER A 226 -10.79 -2.39 15.12
N ALA A 227 -9.82 -2.44 16.03
CA ALA A 227 -9.34 -3.70 16.55
C ALA A 227 -9.21 -3.67 18.07
N THR A 228 -9.40 -4.83 18.67
CA THR A 228 -9.22 -5.08 20.10
C THR A 228 -8.23 -6.22 20.29
N ARG A 229 -7.58 -6.24 21.45
CA ARG A 229 -6.79 -7.38 21.88
C ARG A 229 -7.62 -8.21 22.84
N GLU A 230 -7.78 -9.48 22.50
CA GLU A 230 -8.52 -10.45 23.28
C GLU A 230 -7.62 -11.61 23.71
N TRP A 231 -8.05 -12.32 24.74
CA TRP A 231 -7.40 -13.54 25.21
C TRP A 231 -8.30 -14.73 24.90
N THR A 232 -7.84 -15.65 24.06
CA THR A 232 -8.64 -16.82 23.65
C THR A 232 -8.68 -17.93 24.71
N GLY A 233 -7.94 -17.77 25.80
CA GLY A 233 -7.70 -18.80 26.81
C GLY A 233 -6.30 -19.41 26.72
N ALA A 234 -5.71 -19.44 25.52
CA ALA A 234 -4.39 -20.03 25.28
C ALA A 234 -3.39 -19.09 24.58
N TRP A 235 -3.87 -18.12 23.80
CA TRP A 235 -3.02 -17.14 23.12
C TRP A 235 -3.72 -15.78 22.97
N PRO A 236 -2.95 -14.69 22.76
CA PRO A 236 -3.52 -13.40 22.44
C PRO A 236 -4.04 -13.35 20.99
N LEU A 237 -5.25 -12.84 20.80
CA LEU A 237 -5.88 -12.56 19.51
C LEU A 237 -5.98 -11.05 19.31
N ILE A 238 -5.64 -10.57 18.12
CA ILE A 238 -6.07 -9.25 17.66
C ILE A 238 -7.32 -9.46 16.80
N TYR A 239 -8.47 -9.08 17.36
CA TYR A 239 -9.75 -9.13 16.68
C TYR A 239 -10.00 -7.81 15.99
N THR A 240 -10.01 -7.82 14.66
CA THR A 240 -10.25 -6.62 13.84
C THR A 240 -11.61 -6.74 13.20
N VAL A 241 -12.39 -5.67 13.26
CA VAL A 241 -13.70 -5.62 12.61
C VAL A 241 -13.67 -4.47 11.63
N VAL A 242 -14.16 -4.73 10.42
CA VAL A 242 -14.09 -3.82 9.28
C VAL A 242 -15.48 -3.47 8.77
N ASP A 243 -15.70 -2.19 8.48
CA ASP A 243 -16.86 -1.69 7.75
C ASP A 243 -16.50 -1.74 6.26
N ALA A 244 -16.83 -2.86 5.61
CA ALA A 244 -16.54 -3.07 4.20
C ALA A 244 -17.62 -2.40 3.34
N THR A 245 -17.18 -1.55 2.41
CA THR A 245 -18.00 -0.76 1.49
C THR A 245 -17.72 -1.09 0.03
N GLY A 246 -16.77 -2.01 -0.24
CA GLY A 246 -16.53 -2.52 -1.58
C GLY A 246 -17.70 -3.36 -2.12
N ASP A 247 -17.68 -3.59 -3.43
CA ASP A 247 -18.71 -4.37 -4.13
C ASP A 247 -18.70 -5.86 -3.75
N ASP A 248 -17.58 -6.36 -3.19
CA ASP A 248 -17.42 -7.74 -2.71
C ASP A 248 -16.80 -7.76 -1.30
N PRO A 249 -17.62 -7.66 -0.24
CA PRO A 249 -17.15 -7.68 1.14
C PRO A 249 -16.38 -8.95 1.52
N ALA A 250 -16.63 -10.09 0.85
CA ALA A 250 -15.91 -11.33 1.14
C ALA A 250 -14.46 -11.26 0.62
N ALA A 251 -14.26 -10.68 -0.57
CA ALA A 251 -12.93 -10.40 -1.09
C ALA A 251 -12.17 -9.38 -0.22
N ASP A 252 -12.84 -8.33 0.23
CA ASP A 252 -12.25 -7.31 1.12
C ASP A 252 -11.81 -7.90 2.46
N LEU A 253 -12.65 -8.76 3.07
CA LEU A 253 -12.28 -9.51 4.28
C LEU A 253 -11.07 -10.42 4.06
N GLN A 254 -11.06 -11.17 2.95
CA GLN A 254 -9.97 -12.08 2.64
C GLN A 254 -8.64 -11.31 2.45
N ALA A 255 -8.69 -10.15 1.78
CA ALA A 255 -7.56 -9.25 1.67
C ALA A 255 -7.11 -8.73 3.05
N GLY A 256 -8.06 -8.38 3.92
CA GLY A 256 -7.86 -8.05 5.32
C GLY A 256 -7.09 -9.12 6.09
N HIS A 257 -7.59 -10.36 6.06
CA HIS A 257 -6.94 -11.50 6.72
C HIS A 257 -5.51 -11.70 6.25
N VAL A 258 -5.29 -11.77 4.93
CA VAL A 258 -3.95 -11.99 4.35
C VAL A 258 -3.00 -10.85 4.75
N ARG A 259 -3.48 -9.60 4.71
CA ARG A 259 -2.65 -8.45 5.06
C ARG A 259 -2.31 -8.40 6.54
N LEU A 260 -3.29 -8.57 7.42
CA LEU A 260 -3.09 -8.47 8.87
C LEU A 260 -2.29 -9.64 9.44
N ASP A 261 -2.49 -10.86 8.90
CA ASP A 261 -1.68 -12.02 9.28
C ASP A 261 -0.20 -11.84 8.88
N ARG A 262 0.06 -11.18 7.75
CA ARG A 262 1.44 -10.91 7.30
C ARG A 262 2.21 -9.94 8.21
N ILE A 263 1.52 -8.99 8.84
CA ILE A 263 2.17 -7.90 9.61
C ILE A 263 2.07 -8.04 11.13
N ARG A 264 1.29 -9.01 11.63
CA ARG A 264 1.15 -9.24 13.08
C ARG A 264 2.47 -9.65 13.73
N MET A 265 2.57 -9.48 15.04
CA MET A 265 3.68 -10.05 15.79
C MET A 265 3.59 -11.58 15.88
N ILE A 266 4.75 -12.23 15.92
CA ILE A 266 4.84 -13.65 16.24
C ILE A 266 4.26 -13.93 17.63
N GLY A 267 3.55 -15.06 17.78
CA GLY A 267 2.89 -15.43 19.03
C GLY A 267 1.55 -14.74 19.30
N GLN A 268 1.06 -13.92 18.37
CA GLN A 268 -0.33 -13.41 18.34
C GLN A 268 -1.05 -13.99 17.13
N GLU A 269 -2.37 -14.21 17.26
CA GLU A 269 -3.22 -14.48 16.11
C GLU A 269 -3.97 -13.21 15.69
N SER A 270 -4.40 -13.17 14.43
CA SER A 270 -5.25 -12.10 13.90
C SER A 270 -6.51 -12.68 13.27
N ALA A 271 -7.66 -12.14 13.65
CA ALA A 271 -8.94 -12.42 12.99
C ALA A 271 -9.54 -11.11 12.47
N VAL A 272 -10.26 -11.21 11.36
CA VAL A 272 -10.92 -10.10 10.68
C VAL A 272 -12.37 -10.50 10.45
N ASP A 273 -13.32 -9.66 10.84
CA ASP A 273 -14.74 -9.91 10.64
C ASP A 273 -15.46 -8.66 10.12
N LEU A 274 -16.63 -8.84 9.52
CA LEU A 274 -17.48 -7.72 9.11
C LEU A 274 -18.13 -7.08 10.33
N GLY A 275 -18.00 -5.77 10.39
CA GLY A 275 -18.67 -4.92 11.36
C GLY A 275 -20.05 -4.53 10.88
N GLN A 276 -20.93 -4.30 11.85
CA GLN A 276 -22.20 -3.64 11.59
C GLN A 276 -22.05 -2.15 11.89
N ALA A 277 -22.11 -1.32 10.84
CA ALA A 277 -22.18 0.13 10.99
C ALA A 277 -23.53 0.51 11.64
N ILE A 278 -23.49 1.09 12.84
CA ILE A 278 -24.66 1.56 13.58
C ILE A 278 -24.73 3.07 13.48
N GLY A 279 -25.58 3.56 12.57
CA GLY A 279 -25.89 4.98 12.45
C GLY A 279 -26.51 5.54 13.73
N LEU A 280 -26.07 6.73 14.14
CA LEU A 280 -26.55 7.42 15.34
C LEU A 280 -27.38 8.64 14.98
N LEU A 281 -28.39 8.95 15.78
CA LEU A 281 -29.04 10.26 15.76
C LEU A 281 -28.59 11.03 16.99
N ILE A 282 -27.93 12.17 16.77
CA ILE A 282 -27.56 13.10 17.83
C ILE A 282 -28.20 14.45 17.54
N GLY A 283 -29.03 14.91 18.46
CA GLY A 283 -29.69 16.21 18.42
C GLY A 283 -29.15 17.11 19.51
N LEU A 284 -28.70 18.31 19.14
CA LEU A 284 -28.16 19.32 20.04
C LEU A 284 -29.00 20.60 19.96
N GLU A 285 -29.34 21.14 21.13
CA GLU A 285 -29.79 22.52 21.28
C GLU A 285 -28.68 23.33 21.94
N VAL A 286 -28.23 24.40 21.27
CA VAL A 286 -27.06 25.18 21.69
C VAL A 286 -27.44 26.65 21.86
N CYS A 287 -27.20 27.18 23.05
CA CYS A 287 -27.39 28.59 23.37
C CYS A 287 -26.09 29.36 23.15
N LEU A 288 -26.17 30.44 22.37
CA LEU A 288 -25.04 31.26 22.01
C LEU A 288 -25.01 32.58 22.79
N THR A 289 -23.80 33.01 23.14
CA THR A 289 -23.57 34.32 23.75
C THR A 289 -24.08 35.42 22.80
N PRO A 290 -24.83 36.44 23.28
CA PRO A 290 -25.30 37.53 22.45
C PRO A 290 -24.18 38.19 21.63
N GLY A 291 -24.43 38.43 20.34
CA GLY A 291 -23.44 38.99 19.42
C GLY A 291 -22.59 37.96 18.65
N THR A 292 -22.65 36.68 19.02
CA THR A 292 -21.96 35.58 18.33
C THR A 292 -22.62 35.26 16.98
N GLU A 293 -21.83 35.04 15.93
CA GLU A 293 -22.34 34.64 14.61
C GLU A 293 -22.75 33.15 14.61
N ALA A 294 -24.05 32.88 14.52
CA ALA A 294 -24.60 31.53 14.63
C ALA A 294 -24.04 30.56 13.59
N GLU A 295 -23.93 30.98 12.32
CA GLU A 295 -23.40 30.14 11.25
C GLU A 295 -21.91 29.78 11.43
N ALA A 296 -21.11 30.70 12.00
CA ALA A 296 -19.72 30.41 12.31
C ALA A 296 -19.59 29.34 13.40
N VAL A 297 -20.45 29.39 14.43
CA VAL A 297 -20.50 28.35 15.46
C VAL A 297 -21.03 27.03 14.89
N ARG A 298 -22.07 27.07 14.05
CA ARG A 298 -22.61 25.88 13.38
C ARG A 298 -21.51 25.12 12.63
N ARG A 299 -20.72 25.82 11.81
CA ARG A 299 -19.60 25.23 11.08
C ARG A 299 -18.56 24.61 12.02
N GLN A 300 -18.26 25.26 13.15
CA GLN A 300 -17.31 24.73 14.14
C GLN A 300 -17.84 23.49 14.87
N ILE A 301 -19.13 23.45 15.21
CA ILE A 301 -19.75 22.25 15.81
C ILE A 301 -19.68 21.10 14.82
N LEU A 302 -20.08 21.32 13.56
CA LEU A 302 -20.01 20.30 12.53
C LEU A 302 -18.58 19.79 12.32
N ALA A 303 -17.58 20.68 12.25
CA ALA A 303 -16.17 20.30 12.09
C ALA A 303 -15.62 19.51 13.29
N ARG A 304 -16.08 19.80 14.52
CA ARG A 304 -15.65 19.08 15.72
C ARG A 304 -16.36 17.75 15.94
N LEU A 305 -17.59 17.60 15.47
CA LEU A 305 -18.38 16.39 15.71
C LEU A 305 -18.31 15.42 14.54
N ARG A 306 -18.53 15.86 13.30
CA ARG A 306 -18.44 14.98 12.12
C ARG A 306 -17.06 14.31 12.02
N PRO A 307 -16.91 13.22 11.26
CA PRO A 307 -15.65 12.50 11.17
C PRO A 307 -14.45 13.39 10.88
N GLY A 308 -14.58 14.34 9.94
CA GLY A 308 -13.49 15.23 9.54
C GLY A 308 -12.53 14.56 8.57
N THR A 309 -11.26 14.93 8.61
CA THR A 309 -10.17 14.28 7.86
C THR A 309 -9.13 13.73 8.83
N ASP A 310 -8.20 12.90 8.35
CA ASP A 310 -7.11 12.38 9.18
C ASP A 310 -6.25 13.51 9.77
N GLU A 311 -6.09 14.64 9.07
CA GLU A 311 -5.33 15.81 9.54
C GLU A 311 -6.11 16.68 10.53
N ALA A 312 -7.45 16.64 10.48
CA ALA A 312 -8.34 17.40 11.32
C ALA A 312 -9.52 16.52 11.78
N PRO A 313 -9.24 15.51 12.64
CA PRO A 313 -10.24 14.53 13.04
C PRO A 313 -11.25 15.16 13.99
N GLY A 314 -12.53 14.94 13.73
CA GLY A 314 -13.60 15.24 14.67
C GLY A 314 -13.86 14.10 15.66
N LEU A 315 -14.82 14.30 16.54
CA LEU A 315 -15.14 13.35 17.62
C LEU A 315 -15.53 11.97 17.08
N PHE A 316 -16.29 11.93 15.99
CA PHE A 316 -16.74 10.69 15.35
C PHE A 316 -15.81 10.21 14.22
N HIS A 317 -14.56 10.65 14.19
CA HIS A 317 -13.54 10.13 13.27
C HIS A 317 -13.36 8.61 13.48
N PRO A 318 -13.18 7.79 12.43
CA PRO A 318 -13.01 6.34 12.54
C PRO A 318 -11.96 5.91 13.59
N ASP A 319 -10.85 6.63 13.70
CA ASP A 319 -9.76 6.37 14.67
C ASP A 319 -10.15 6.54 16.14
N ASN A 320 -11.18 7.35 16.39
CA ASN A 320 -11.72 7.56 17.73
C ASN A 320 -12.76 6.50 18.10
N MET A 321 -13.27 5.74 17.12
CA MET A 321 -14.30 4.73 17.32
C MET A 321 -13.66 3.40 17.72
N ARG A 322 -14.23 2.76 18.75
CA ARG A 322 -13.79 1.46 19.26
C ARG A 322 -14.92 0.44 19.15
N LEU A 323 -14.56 -0.80 18.87
CA LEU A 323 -15.49 -1.93 18.90
C LEU A 323 -16.08 -2.15 20.29
N GLY A 324 -17.39 -2.42 20.32
CA GLY A 324 -18.13 -2.50 21.57
C GLY A 324 -17.96 -1.27 22.45
N GLY A 325 -17.53 -0.16 21.85
CA GLY A 325 -17.21 1.06 22.56
C GLY A 325 -18.44 1.67 23.20
N THR A 326 -18.20 2.69 24.01
CA THR A 326 -19.26 3.46 24.62
C THR A 326 -19.12 4.92 24.21
N ILE A 327 -20.19 5.52 23.74
CA ILE A 327 -20.25 6.94 23.41
C ILE A 327 -21.05 7.64 24.50
N TYR A 328 -20.34 8.49 25.24
CA TYR A 328 -20.93 9.32 26.27
C TYR A 328 -21.41 10.62 25.63
N THR A 329 -22.69 10.96 25.82
CA THR A 329 -23.22 12.24 25.31
C THR A 329 -22.52 13.44 25.95
N SER A 330 -21.92 13.27 27.14
CA SER A 330 -21.07 14.28 27.77
C SER A 330 -19.83 14.64 26.95
N ALA A 331 -19.26 13.71 26.17
CA ALA A 331 -18.13 13.99 25.29
C ALA A 331 -18.57 14.88 24.11
N VAL A 332 -19.76 14.63 23.57
CA VAL A 332 -20.38 15.45 22.52
C VAL A 332 -20.65 16.86 23.04
N VAL A 333 -21.25 16.96 24.24
CA VAL A 333 -21.48 18.23 24.94
C VAL A 333 -20.17 18.97 25.15
N ALA A 334 -19.14 18.31 25.66
CA ALA A 334 -17.84 18.93 25.90
C ALA A 334 -17.19 19.46 24.62
N ALA A 335 -17.27 18.70 23.52
CA ALA A 335 -16.73 19.13 22.23
C ALA A 335 -17.40 20.40 21.68
N ALA A 336 -18.73 20.48 21.81
CA ALA A 336 -19.52 21.65 21.40
C ALA A 336 -19.35 22.84 22.36
N ALA A 337 -19.38 22.60 23.67
CA ALA A 337 -19.27 23.64 24.70
C ALA A 337 -17.87 24.29 24.74
N ALA A 338 -16.83 23.60 24.24
CA ALA A 338 -15.49 24.17 24.13
C ALA A 338 -15.34 25.14 22.94
N ILE A 339 -16.41 25.52 22.25
CA ILE A 339 -16.41 26.54 21.18
C ILE A 339 -16.67 27.91 21.82
N SER A 340 -15.86 28.90 21.45
CA SER A 340 -16.05 30.28 21.94
C SER A 340 -17.41 30.84 21.51
N GLY A 341 -18.13 31.43 22.45
CA GLY A 341 -19.48 31.98 22.21
C GLY A 341 -20.62 30.98 22.42
N VAL A 342 -20.34 29.79 22.95
CA VAL A 342 -21.35 28.82 23.41
C VAL A 342 -21.54 28.95 24.92
N ASP A 343 -22.75 29.30 25.36
CA ASP A 343 -23.10 29.46 26.78
C ASP A 343 -23.67 28.16 27.38
N ALA A 344 -24.43 27.39 26.60
CA ALA A 344 -25.01 26.12 27.02
C ALA A 344 -25.22 25.16 25.85
N VAL A 345 -25.13 23.86 26.12
CA VAL A 345 -25.42 22.77 25.18
C VAL A 345 -26.33 21.76 25.87
N GLU A 346 -27.47 21.48 25.26
CA GLU A 346 -28.39 20.43 25.69
C GLU A 346 -28.50 19.36 24.60
N VAL A 347 -28.51 18.10 25.02
CA VAL A 347 -28.69 16.97 24.12
C VAL A 347 -30.17 16.63 24.10
N VAL A 348 -30.84 16.90 22.98
CA VAL A 348 -32.28 16.68 22.80
C VAL A 348 -32.58 15.34 22.15
N ALA A 349 -31.61 14.72 21.47
CA ALA A 349 -31.69 13.35 20.98
C ALA A 349 -30.32 12.67 21.08
N ALA A 350 -30.30 11.41 21.52
CA ALA A 350 -29.12 10.57 21.52
C ALA A 350 -29.56 9.11 21.52
N ARG A 351 -29.58 8.50 20.34
CA ARG A 351 -30.10 7.14 20.13
C ARG A 351 -29.48 6.51 18.90
N ARG A 352 -29.64 5.21 18.74
CA ARG A 352 -29.39 4.57 17.44
C ARG A 352 -30.44 5.08 16.45
N LEU A 353 -30.05 5.25 15.19
CA LEU A 353 -30.94 5.84 14.17
C LEU A 353 -32.20 4.98 13.94
N ALA A 354 -32.04 3.65 14.03
CA ALA A 354 -33.12 2.67 13.87
C ALA A 354 -34.04 2.53 15.10
N GLU A 355 -33.71 3.15 16.24
CA GLU A 355 -34.57 3.14 17.43
C GLU A 355 -35.77 4.07 17.27
N ALA A 356 -36.80 3.86 18.09
CA ALA A 356 -37.97 4.74 18.15
C ALA A 356 -37.57 6.18 18.50
N GLU A 357 -38.32 7.17 18.01
CA GLU A 357 -38.03 8.60 18.23
C GLU A 357 -38.01 9.00 19.72
N THR A 358 -38.73 8.26 20.56
CA THR A 358 -38.78 8.50 22.02
C THR A 358 -37.58 7.95 22.77
N ALA A 359 -36.71 7.16 22.14
CA ALA A 359 -35.52 6.61 22.78
C ALA A 359 -34.49 7.72 23.05
N PHE A 360 -33.90 7.69 24.24
CA PHE A 360 -32.85 8.62 24.63
C PHE A 360 -31.86 7.94 25.58
N HIS A 361 -30.58 8.01 25.22
CA HIS A 361 -29.49 7.40 25.95
C HIS A 361 -28.42 8.43 26.26
N ARG A 362 -28.10 8.62 27.55
CA ARG A 362 -26.93 9.41 27.97
C ARG A 362 -25.60 8.71 27.64
N VAL A 363 -25.68 7.39 27.45
CA VAL A 363 -24.55 6.51 27.22
C VAL A 363 -25.00 5.50 26.16
N LEU A 364 -24.42 5.60 24.96
CA LEU A 364 -24.69 4.70 23.85
C LEU A 364 -23.66 3.56 23.89
N THR A 365 -24.13 2.35 24.10
CA THR A 365 -23.30 1.14 24.16
C THR A 365 -23.46 0.31 22.89
N PHE A 366 -22.38 -0.31 22.45
CA PHE A 366 -22.35 -1.12 21.22
C PHE A 366 -21.89 -2.55 21.53
N ALA A 367 -22.30 -3.50 20.69
CA ALA A 367 -21.79 -4.87 20.72
C ALA A 367 -20.36 -4.95 20.15
N ALA A 368 -19.66 -6.06 20.39
CA ALA A 368 -18.27 -6.25 19.99
C ALA A 368 -18.01 -6.14 18.47
N ASN A 369 -19.04 -6.36 17.65
CA ASN A 369 -18.97 -6.23 16.18
C ASN A 369 -19.70 -4.98 15.65
N GLU A 370 -20.22 -4.11 16.52
CA GLU A 370 -20.90 -2.89 16.11
C GLU A 370 -19.91 -1.71 16.07
N ILE A 371 -19.94 -0.96 14.98
CA ILE A 371 -19.14 0.25 14.79
C ILE A 371 -20.09 1.45 14.82
N PRO A 372 -20.02 2.35 15.82
CA PRO A 372 -20.85 3.54 15.83
C PRO A 372 -20.48 4.51 14.71
N VAL A 373 -21.49 5.07 14.05
CA VAL A 373 -21.30 5.95 12.90
C VAL A 373 -22.18 7.20 12.99
N LEU A 374 -21.58 8.37 12.76
CA LEU A 374 -22.27 9.67 12.67
C LEU A 374 -21.65 10.50 11.54
N ASP A 375 -21.90 10.09 10.31
CA ASP A 375 -21.29 10.70 9.11
C ASP A 375 -21.99 11.99 8.71
N ASP A 376 -23.30 12.08 9.01
CA ASP A 376 -24.13 13.24 8.70
C ASP A 376 -24.05 13.61 7.20
N ASP A 377 -24.08 12.56 6.38
CA ASP A 377 -23.97 12.57 4.92
C ASP A 377 -25.35 12.34 4.30
N VAL A 378 -25.81 13.30 3.49
CA VAL A 378 -27.13 13.24 2.83
C VAL A 378 -27.21 12.09 1.82
N ALA A 379 -26.08 11.69 1.23
CA ALA A 379 -26.04 10.55 0.31
C ALA A 379 -26.16 9.20 1.03
N ARG A 380 -25.85 9.15 2.33
CA ARG A 380 -25.83 7.95 3.17
C ARG A 380 -26.50 8.23 4.53
N PRO A 381 -27.80 8.57 4.54
CA PRO A 381 -28.50 8.99 5.76
C PRO A 381 -28.57 7.90 6.84
N GLU A 382 -28.47 6.63 6.45
CA GLU A 382 -28.38 5.49 7.36
C GLU A 382 -27.10 5.47 8.21
N ARG A 383 -26.07 6.21 7.79
CA ARG A 383 -24.79 6.38 8.52
C ARG A 383 -24.84 7.49 9.56
N GLY A 384 -26.03 7.76 10.08
CA GLY A 384 -26.23 8.68 11.19
C GLY A 384 -26.38 10.13 10.77
N ARG A 385 -26.98 10.90 11.67
CA ARG A 385 -27.48 12.26 11.44
C ARG A 385 -27.24 13.13 12.67
N LEU A 386 -26.75 14.34 12.43
CA LEU A 386 -26.49 15.35 13.45
C LEU A 386 -27.45 16.53 13.29
N ASP A 387 -28.40 16.67 14.20
CA ASP A 387 -29.35 17.77 14.22
C ASP A 387 -28.88 18.85 15.19
N ILE A 388 -28.73 20.09 14.71
CA ILE A 388 -28.25 21.21 15.51
C ILE A 388 -29.28 22.35 15.43
N THR A 389 -29.80 22.73 16.59
CA THR A 389 -30.65 23.92 16.76
C THR A 389 -29.87 24.95 17.57
N LEU A 390 -29.70 26.15 17.00
CA LEU A 390 -29.01 27.26 17.66
C LEU A 390 -30.02 28.26 18.18
N ARG A 391 -29.82 28.76 19.41
CA ARG A 391 -30.64 29.83 20.02
C ARG A 391 -29.75 30.99 20.47
N GLY A 392 -30.26 32.21 20.35
CA GLY A 392 -29.49 33.43 20.67
C GLY A 392 -28.51 33.81 19.55
N GLY A 393 -27.43 34.51 19.91
CA GLY A 393 -26.48 35.05 18.93
C GLY A 393 -26.99 36.31 18.21
N ARG A 394 -26.31 36.67 17.11
CA ARG A 394 -26.66 37.79 16.22
C ARG A 394 -27.34 37.30 14.95
#